data_AF-Q1HG96-F1
#
_entry.id   AF-Q1HG96-F1
#
_cell.length_a   1.000
_cell.length_b   1.000
_cell.length_c   1.000
_cell.angle_alpha   90.00
_cell.angle_beta   90.00
_cell.angle_gamma   90.00
#
_symmetry.space_group_name_H-M   'P 1'
#
loop_
_entity.id
_entity.type
_entity.pdbx_description
1 polymer ?
#
loop_
_entity_poly.entity_id
_entity_poly.type
_entity_poly.pdbx_seq_one_letter_code
_entity_poly.pdbx_strand_id
1 'polypeptide(L)'
;DTGGQVVYILDQVRALENEMLLRIKQQGLDTTPRILIVTRLHPDAVGTTCNQRLEKVFGTEHTHILRVPFRADKGIVRQWISRFEVWPYLENFTEDVALEIAGELQGKPDLIVGDYSDGNIVASLLAHKLGVTQCTIAHALEKTKYPE
;
A
#
# COMPACT_ATOMS: atom_id res chain seq x y z
N ASP A 1 -6.12 -12.17 8.09
CA ASP A 1 -5.07 -11.38 7.39
C ASP A 1 -4.79 -10.05 8.06
N THR A 2 -5.79 -9.41 8.67
CA THR A 2 -5.60 -8.24 9.53
C THR A 2 -4.96 -8.65 10.86
N GLY A 3 -3.83 -8.06 11.23
CA GLY A 3 -3.08 -8.40 12.44
C GLY A 3 -1.86 -7.49 12.64
N GLY A 4 -0.75 -8.06 13.12
CA GLY A 4 0.46 -7.30 13.46
C GLY A 4 1.04 -6.46 12.32
N GLN A 5 0.88 -6.89 11.07
CA GLN A 5 1.30 -6.12 9.88
C GLN A 5 0.62 -4.74 9.81
N VAL A 6 -0.66 -4.64 10.16
CA VAL A 6 -1.40 -3.37 10.11
C VAL A 6 -0.85 -2.41 11.17
N VAL A 7 -0.63 -2.90 12.38
CA VAL A 7 -0.04 -2.10 13.47
C VAL A 7 1.35 -1.63 13.09
N TYR A 8 2.18 -2.54 12.55
CA TYR A 8 3.53 -2.24 12.09
C TYR A 8 3.54 -1.08 11.09
N ILE A 9 2.72 -1.15 10.04
CA ILE A 9 2.70 -0.13 8.99
C ILE A 9 2.20 1.21 9.54
N LEU A 10 1.14 1.21 10.35
CA LEU A 10 0.59 2.45 10.91
C LEU A 10 1.57 3.18 11.84
N ASP A 11 2.38 2.45 12.61
CA ASP A 11 3.43 3.06 13.42
C ASP A 11 4.64 3.48 12.57
N GLN A 12 5.01 2.66 11.58
CA GLN A 12 6.11 2.96 10.65
C GLN A 12 5.88 4.27 9.92
N VAL A 13 4.69 4.49 9.33
CA VAL A 13 4.44 5.71 8.54
C VAL A 13 4.43 6.99 9.37
N ARG A 14 4.04 6.91 10.66
CA ARG A 14 4.14 8.05 11.59
C ARG A 14 5.59 8.42 11.85
N ALA A 15 6.43 7.43 12.12
CA ALA A 15 7.86 7.66 12.31
C ALA A 15 8.52 8.18 11.02
N LEU A 16 8.15 7.59 9.88
CA LEU A 16 8.70 7.93 8.57
C LEU A 16 8.32 9.35 8.15
N GLU A 17 7.07 9.77 8.32
CA GLU A 17 6.64 11.13 7.98
C GLU A 17 7.41 12.19 8.79
N ASN A 18 7.57 11.96 10.10
CA ASN A 18 8.33 12.86 10.97
C ASN A 18 9.80 13.00 10.52
N GLU A 19 10.45 11.88 10.16
CA GLU A 19 11.83 11.91 9.68
C GLU A 19 11.93 12.56 8.29
N MET A 20 10.97 12.31 7.39
CA MET A 20 10.92 12.97 6.08
C MET A 20 10.82 14.49 6.22
N LEU A 21 9.89 14.98 7.07
CA LEU A 21 9.73 16.41 7.35
C LEU A 21 11.01 17.01 7.94
N LEU A 22 11.64 16.31 8.89
CA LEU A 22 12.90 16.75 9.48
C LEU A 22 14.01 16.88 8.43
N ARG A 23 14.19 15.87 7.59
CA ARG A 23 15.23 15.83 6.55
C ARG A 23 15.03 16.91 5.50
N ILE A 24 13.80 17.07 5.00
CA ILE A 24 13.44 18.12 4.04
C ILE A 24 13.81 19.50 4.60
N LYS A 25 13.38 19.78 5.85
CA LYS A 25 13.69 21.05 6.53
C LYS A 25 15.19 21.26 6.72
N GLN A 26 15.93 20.24 7.11
CA GLN A 26 17.38 20.33 7.31
C GLN A 26 18.15 20.62 6.02
N GLN A 27 17.62 20.21 4.86
CA GLN A 27 18.20 20.54 3.56
C GLN A 27 17.73 21.90 3.02
N GLY A 28 16.90 22.64 3.77
CA GLY A 28 16.36 23.94 3.34
C GLY A 28 15.39 23.83 2.17
N LEU A 29 14.69 22.70 2.04
CA LEU A 29 13.68 22.48 1.00
C LEU A 29 12.28 22.76 1.56
N ASP A 30 11.37 23.21 0.70
CA ASP A 30 9.96 23.49 1.02
C ASP A 30 8.99 22.42 0.46
N THR A 31 9.52 21.26 0.05
CA THR A 31 8.72 20.18 -0.51
C THR A 31 7.85 19.53 0.57
N THR A 32 6.57 19.34 0.29
CA THR A 32 5.67 18.60 1.20
C THR A 32 5.80 17.10 0.92
N PRO A 33 6.15 16.25 1.92
CA PRO A 33 6.19 14.81 1.72
C PRO A 33 4.78 14.25 1.51
N ARG A 34 4.67 13.05 0.97
CA ARG A 34 3.40 12.32 0.84
C ARG A 34 3.67 10.83 0.99
N ILE A 35 2.92 10.16 1.86
CA ILE A 35 2.99 8.72 2.04
C ILE A 35 1.62 8.12 1.74
N LEU A 36 1.59 7.10 0.87
CA LEU A 36 0.38 6.36 0.51
C LEU A 36 0.52 4.90 0.94
N ILE A 37 -0.32 4.46 1.88
CA ILE A 37 -0.50 3.05 2.20
C ILE A 37 -1.53 2.48 1.24
N VAL A 38 -1.10 1.68 0.27
CA VAL A 38 -2.00 1.09 -0.71
C VAL A 38 -2.56 -0.23 -0.21
N THR A 39 -3.88 -0.39 -0.27
CA THR A 39 -4.54 -1.65 0.09
C THR A 39 -5.82 -1.88 -0.70
N ARG A 40 -6.48 -3.02 -0.51
CA ARG A 40 -7.70 -3.38 -1.23
C ARG A 40 -8.92 -2.63 -0.69
N LEU A 41 -9.69 -2.02 -1.60
CA LEU A 41 -11.03 -1.50 -1.32
C LEU A 41 -12.03 -2.64 -1.18
N HIS A 42 -12.80 -2.64 -0.09
CA HIS A 42 -13.90 -3.57 0.15
C HIS A 42 -15.23 -2.81 0.17
N PRO A 43 -15.95 -2.75 -0.95
CA PRO A 43 -17.15 -1.90 -1.09
C PRO A 43 -18.26 -2.22 -0.08
N ASP A 44 -18.42 -3.50 0.26
CA ASP A 44 -19.48 -4.00 1.15
C ASP A 44 -19.06 -4.05 2.62
N ALA A 45 -17.91 -3.48 2.97
CA ALA A 45 -17.45 -3.47 4.36
C ALA A 45 -18.34 -2.54 5.21
N VAL A 46 -19.05 -3.13 6.17
CA VAL A 46 -19.90 -2.41 7.14
C VAL A 46 -19.17 -2.32 8.48
N GLY A 47 -19.28 -1.17 9.16
CA GLY A 47 -18.65 -0.95 10.48
C GLY A 47 -17.15 -0.67 10.43
N THR A 48 -16.56 -0.53 9.24
CA THR A 48 -15.15 -0.16 9.03
C THR A 48 -15.05 0.91 7.93
N THR A 49 -13.88 1.51 7.79
CA THR A 49 -13.54 2.47 6.72
C THR A 49 -12.98 1.80 5.45
N CYS A 50 -13.03 0.46 5.37
CA CYS A 50 -12.46 -0.30 4.26
C CYS A 50 -13.13 -0.06 2.89
N ASN A 51 -14.27 0.62 2.87
CA ASN A 51 -14.98 1.06 1.67
C ASN A 51 -14.66 2.52 1.28
N GLN A 52 -13.82 3.23 2.04
CA GLN A 52 -13.41 4.61 1.73
C GLN A 52 -12.15 4.60 0.89
N ARG A 53 -12.19 5.21 -0.31
CA ARG A 53 -11.05 5.25 -1.23
C ARG A 53 -9.80 5.88 -0.59
N LEU A 54 -9.97 6.97 0.15
CA LEU A 54 -8.87 7.72 0.75
C LEU A 54 -9.18 8.02 2.22
N GLU A 55 -8.26 7.65 3.10
CA GLU A 55 -8.42 7.78 4.55
C GLU A 55 -7.12 8.34 5.17
N LYS A 56 -7.19 9.47 5.87
CA LYS A 56 -6.02 10.06 6.53
C LYS A 56 -5.58 9.18 7.71
N VAL A 57 -4.27 8.92 7.82
CA VAL A 57 -3.73 8.17 8.95
C VAL A 57 -3.73 9.05 10.20
N PHE A 58 -4.27 8.53 11.31
CA PHE A 58 -4.30 9.25 12.57
C PHE A 58 -2.88 9.57 13.08
N GLY A 59 -2.67 10.83 13.49
CA GLY A 59 -1.39 11.31 14.02
C GLY A 59 -0.36 11.67 12.94
N THR A 60 -0.81 11.88 11.70
CA THR A 60 0.02 12.30 10.56
C THR A 60 -0.63 13.48 9.85
N GLU A 61 0.13 14.23 9.05
CA GLU A 61 -0.40 15.32 8.22
C GLU A 61 -0.47 14.98 6.74
N HIS A 62 0.46 14.18 6.24
CA HIS A 62 0.67 13.91 4.83
C HIS A 62 0.61 12.42 4.47
N THR A 63 0.11 11.59 5.38
CA THR A 63 0.00 10.14 5.18
C THR A 63 -1.45 9.70 5.05
N HIS A 64 -1.74 8.93 4.00
CA HIS A 64 -3.09 8.46 3.68
C HIS A 64 -3.08 6.98 3.30
N ILE A 65 -4.16 6.29 3.64
CA ILE A 65 -4.49 4.97 3.11
C ILE A 65 -5.24 5.19 1.80
N LEU A 66 -4.72 4.62 0.71
CA LEU A 66 -5.33 4.59 -0.62
C LEU A 66 -5.88 3.18 -0.88
N ARG A 67 -7.19 3.08 -1.07
CA ARG A 67 -7.88 1.81 -1.30
C ARG A 67 -8.29 1.67 -2.75
N VAL A 68 -7.76 0.65 -3.41
CA VAL A 68 -8.04 0.34 -4.82
C VAL A 68 -8.82 -0.98 -4.90
N PRO A 69 -9.90 -1.08 -5.70
CA PRO A 69 -10.67 -2.32 -5.80
C PRO A 69 -9.91 -3.39 -6.59
N PHE A 70 -10.15 -4.66 -6.25
CA PHE A 70 -9.86 -5.76 -7.18
C PHE A 70 -10.88 -5.77 -8.30
N ARG A 71 -10.45 -6.12 -9.52
CA ARG A 71 -11.30 -6.24 -10.70
C ARG A 71 -11.07 -7.58 -11.40
N ALA A 72 -12.16 -8.11 -11.95
CA ALA A 72 -12.18 -9.27 -12.85
C ALA A 72 -13.03 -8.91 -14.09
N ASP A 73 -13.19 -9.83 -15.03
CA ASP A 73 -13.92 -9.60 -16.30
C ASP A 73 -15.32 -9.01 -16.11
N LYS A 74 -15.98 -9.32 -14.98
CA LYS A 74 -17.34 -8.88 -14.63
C LYS A 74 -17.38 -7.57 -13.82
N GLY A 75 -16.25 -6.90 -13.62
CA GLY A 75 -16.13 -5.66 -12.87
C GLY A 75 -15.48 -5.84 -11.49
N ILE A 76 -15.85 -4.97 -10.53
CA ILE A 76 -15.25 -4.94 -9.19
C ILE A 76 -15.61 -6.19 -8.39
N VAL A 77 -14.59 -6.82 -7.79
CA VAL A 77 -14.74 -7.96 -6.89
C VAL A 77 -15.02 -7.46 -5.48
N ARG A 78 -16.25 -7.68 -5.01
CA ARG A 78 -16.76 -7.07 -3.77
C ARG A 78 -16.49 -7.91 -2.51
N GLN A 79 -16.59 -9.22 -2.63
CA GLN A 79 -16.42 -10.14 -1.50
C GLN A 79 -14.99 -10.16 -0.97
N TRP A 80 -14.83 -10.41 0.33
CA TRP A 80 -13.52 -10.69 0.92
C TRP A 80 -12.89 -11.93 0.27
N ILE A 81 -11.57 -11.89 0.07
CA ILE A 81 -10.79 -12.99 -0.51
C ILE A 81 -9.63 -13.26 0.45
N SER A 82 -9.38 -14.54 0.72
CA SER A 82 -8.24 -14.99 1.53
C SER A 82 -6.92 -14.57 0.89
N ARG A 83 -5.91 -14.18 1.68
CA ARG A 83 -4.54 -13.92 1.18
C ARG A 83 -3.92 -15.08 0.40
N PHE A 84 -4.41 -16.30 0.58
CA PHE A 84 -3.96 -17.47 -0.20
C PHE A 84 -4.57 -17.54 -1.61
N GLU A 85 -5.57 -16.71 -1.92
CA GLU A 85 -6.37 -16.76 -3.15
C GLU A 85 -6.36 -15.43 -3.92
N VAL A 86 -5.60 -14.42 -3.46
CA VAL A 86 -5.55 -13.08 -4.10
C VAL A 86 -4.76 -13.04 -5.40
N TRP A 87 -3.96 -14.07 -5.69
CA TRP A 87 -2.99 -14.09 -6.79
C TRP A 87 -3.56 -13.71 -8.17
N PRO A 88 -4.74 -14.18 -8.59
CA PRO A 88 -5.28 -13.86 -9.92
C PRO A 88 -5.59 -12.38 -10.13
N TYR A 89 -5.67 -11.59 -9.05
CA TYR A 89 -6.06 -10.18 -9.10
C TYR A 89 -4.88 -9.22 -9.07
N LEU A 90 -3.67 -9.68 -8.71
CA LEU A 90 -2.55 -8.80 -8.38
C LEU A 90 -2.02 -8.02 -9.59
N GLU A 91 -2.05 -8.59 -10.79
CA GLU A 91 -1.59 -7.90 -12.01
C GLU A 91 -2.49 -6.72 -12.36
N ASN A 92 -3.80 -6.95 -12.53
CA ASN A 92 -4.77 -5.88 -12.77
C ASN A 92 -4.78 -4.86 -11.62
N PHE A 93 -4.66 -5.32 -10.38
CA PHE A 93 -4.55 -4.44 -9.23
C PHE A 93 -3.32 -3.54 -9.30
N THR A 94 -2.18 -4.05 -9.77
CA THR A 94 -0.95 -3.25 -9.95
C THR A 94 -1.18 -2.14 -10.98
N GLU A 95 -1.82 -2.45 -12.11
CA GLU A 95 -2.15 -1.45 -13.13
C GLU A 95 -3.08 -0.36 -12.59
N ASP A 96 -4.13 -0.76 -11.87
CA ASP A 96 -5.06 0.17 -11.24
C ASP A 96 -4.37 1.04 -10.18
N VAL A 97 -3.50 0.45 -9.35
CA VAL A 97 -2.72 1.16 -8.34
C VAL A 97 -1.78 2.18 -8.97
N ALA A 98 -1.12 1.85 -10.08
CA ALA A 98 -0.22 2.78 -10.77
C ALA A 98 -0.97 4.05 -11.22
N LEU A 99 -2.20 3.90 -11.74
CA LEU A 99 -3.04 5.02 -12.14
C LEU A 99 -3.48 5.88 -10.94
N GLU A 100 -3.92 5.24 -9.86
CA GLU A 100 -4.39 5.92 -8.66
C GLU A 100 -3.26 6.65 -7.92
N ILE A 101 -2.06 6.06 -7.83
CA ILE A 101 -0.86 6.70 -7.27
C ILE A 101 -0.47 7.94 -8.09
N ALA A 102 -0.50 7.85 -9.42
CA ALA A 102 -0.15 8.98 -10.28
C ALA A 102 -1.08 10.18 -10.04
N GLY A 103 -2.37 9.94 -9.81
CA GLY A 103 -3.34 10.97 -9.45
C GLY A 103 -3.09 11.59 -8.07
N GLU A 104 -2.74 10.78 -7.07
CA GLU A 104 -2.55 11.23 -5.68
C GLU A 104 -1.20 11.89 -5.41
N LEU A 105 -0.12 11.41 -6.04
CA LEU A 105 1.24 11.95 -5.84
C LEU A 105 1.55 13.14 -6.76
N GLN A 106 0.76 13.34 -7.83
CA GLN A 106 1.04 14.32 -8.90
C GLN A 106 2.48 14.18 -9.46
N GLY A 107 2.99 12.95 -9.45
CA GLY A 107 4.37 12.60 -9.74
C GLY A 107 4.59 11.10 -9.54
N LYS A 108 5.84 10.64 -9.70
CA LYS A 108 6.20 9.25 -9.41
C LYS A 108 6.63 9.10 -7.94
N PRO A 109 6.45 7.93 -7.32
CA PRO A 109 7.03 7.66 -6.01
C PRO A 109 8.56 7.69 -6.05
N ASP A 110 9.20 8.10 -4.96
CA ASP A 110 10.66 8.02 -4.79
C ASP A 110 11.11 6.67 -4.20
N LEU A 111 10.20 5.99 -3.48
CA LEU A 111 10.40 4.70 -2.84
C LEU A 111 9.09 3.90 -2.86
N ILE A 112 9.20 2.59 -3.10
CA ILE A 112 8.09 1.64 -2.93
C ILE A 112 8.51 0.57 -1.92
N VAL A 113 7.68 0.37 -0.90
CA VAL A 113 7.86 -0.69 0.10
C VAL A 113 6.75 -1.72 -0.11
N GLY A 114 7.15 -2.96 -0.41
CA GLY A 114 6.25 -4.10 -0.42
C GLY A 114 6.15 -4.73 0.96
N ASP A 115 4.95 -5.15 1.35
CA ASP A 115 4.68 -5.82 2.63
C ASP A 115 3.95 -7.14 2.40
N TYR A 116 4.49 -8.22 2.98
CA TYR A 116 4.01 -9.59 2.78
C TYR A 116 4.10 -10.05 1.31
N SER A 117 3.64 -11.26 1.01
CA SER A 117 3.92 -11.89 -0.29
C SER A 117 3.19 -11.20 -1.45
N ASP A 118 1.92 -10.91 -1.29
CA ASP A 118 1.09 -10.18 -2.27
C ASP A 118 1.58 -8.74 -2.47
N GLY A 119 1.82 -8.01 -1.37
CA GLY A 119 2.37 -6.65 -1.43
C GLY A 119 3.76 -6.59 -2.04
N ASN A 120 4.63 -7.58 -1.80
CA ASN A 120 5.96 -7.66 -2.44
C ASN A 120 5.87 -7.91 -3.95
N ILE A 121 4.90 -8.70 -4.41
CA ILE A 121 4.68 -8.90 -5.86
C ILE A 121 4.22 -7.60 -6.50
N VAL A 122 3.20 -6.95 -5.94
CA VAL A 122 2.68 -5.67 -6.45
C VAL A 122 3.78 -4.59 -6.43
N ALA A 123 4.56 -4.50 -5.36
CA ALA A 123 5.68 -3.57 -5.26
C ALA A 123 6.75 -3.82 -6.32
N SER A 124 7.07 -5.09 -6.61
CA SER A 124 8.04 -5.46 -7.65
C SER A 124 7.58 -5.04 -9.05
N LEU A 125 6.31 -5.29 -9.37
CA LEU A 125 5.71 -4.90 -10.64
C LEU A 125 5.66 -3.37 -10.79
N LEU A 126 5.23 -2.65 -9.74
CA LEU A 126 5.20 -1.18 -9.73
C LEU A 126 6.61 -0.57 -9.84
N ALA A 127 7.57 -1.07 -9.06
CA ALA A 127 8.94 -0.55 -9.08
C ALA A 127 9.60 -0.74 -10.44
N HIS A 128 9.39 -1.90 -11.08
CA HIS A 128 9.84 -2.15 -12.44
C HIS A 128 9.18 -1.19 -13.45
N LYS A 129 7.85 -1.05 -13.38
CA LYS A 129 7.07 -0.20 -14.30
C LYS A 129 7.45 1.29 -14.18
N LEU A 130 7.66 1.77 -12.95
CA LEU A 130 7.86 3.20 -12.66
C LEU A 130 9.33 3.60 -12.55
N GLY A 131 10.26 2.64 -12.55
CA GLY A 131 11.70 2.89 -12.36
C GLY A 131 11.99 3.53 -10.99
N VAL A 132 11.50 2.90 -9.92
CA VAL A 132 11.57 3.41 -8.55
C VAL A 132 12.34 2.44 -7.65
N THR A 133 13.04 2.98 -6.65
CA THR A 133 13.71 2.19 -5.61
C THR A 133 12.71 1.29 -4.89
N GLN A 134 13.04 0.02 -4.74
CA GLN A 134 12.17 -0.97 -4.09
C GLN A 134 12.77 -1.46 -2.77
N CYS A 135 11.92 -1.60 -1.76
CA CYS A 135 12.16 -2.33 -0.52
C CYS A 135 11.08 -3.41 -0.36
N THR A 136 11.39 -4.50 0.33
CA THR A 136 10.44 -5.59 0.63
C THR A 136 10.54 -5.98 2.10
N ILE A 137 9.41 -6.11 2.78
CA ILE A 137 9.29 -6.57 4.17
C ILE A 137 8.40 -7.81 4.16
N ALA A 138 8.98 -8.98 4.50
CA ALA A 138 8.25 -10.24 4.38
C ALA A 138 7.11 -10.38 5.40
N HIS A 139 7.25 -9.84 6.62
CA HIS A 139 6.44 -10.09 7.82
C HIS A 139 6.40 -11.56 8.28
N ALA A 140 6.09 -12.49 7.37
CA ALA A 140 6.17 -13.93 7.57
C ALA A 140 6.50 -14.61 6.24
N LEU A 141 7.18 -15.75 6.31
CA LEU A 141 7.43 -16.63 5.17
C LEU A 141 6.67 -17.94 5.41
N GLU A 142 5.57 -18.16 4.70
CA GLU A 142 4.66 -19.28 5.01
C GLU A 142 5.34 -20.66 4.89
N LYS A 143 6.42 -20.78 4.10
CA LYS A 143 7.25 -21.99 4.01
C LYS A 143 7.76 -22.51 5.36
N THR A 144 8.01 -21.63 6.34
CA THR A 144 8.47 -22.07 7.68
C THR A 144 7.31 -22.41 8.62
N LYS A 145 6.08 -22.01 8.27
CA LYS A 145 4.88 -22.18 9.10
C LYS A 145 4.08 -23.42 8.73
N TYR A 146 4.25 -23.92 7.51
CA TYR A 146 3.67 -25.16 7.03
C TYR A 146 4.80 -26.10 6.60
N PRO A 147 5.41 -26.85 7.56
CA PRO A 147 6.30 -27.96 7.22
C PRO A 147 5.56 -28.99 6.36
N GLU A 148 6.29 -29.64 5.44
CA GLU A 148 5.77 -30.79 4.66
C GLU A 148 5.25 -31.91 5.56
#